data_AF-A0A7V4J3D8-F1
#
_entry.id   AF-A0A7V4J3D8-F1
#
_cell.length_a   1.000
_cell.length_b   1.000
_cell.length_c   1.000
_cell.angle_alpha   90.00
_cell.angle_beta   90.00
_cell.angle_gamma   90.00
#
_symmetry.space_group_name_H-M   'P 1'
#
loop_
_entity.id
_entity.type
_entity.pdbx_description
1 polymer ?
#
loop_
_entity_poly.entity_id
_entity_poly.type
_entity_poly.pdbx_seq_one_letter_code
_entity_poly.pdbx_strand_id
1 'polypeptide(L)'
;MSDLEDFIRQHAKPYDRVADTYRRPPFAQPIKVGKNSPIYNAHSYHTKVPPEGIVPYIEHYTDPGDLILDPFCGSGMTGVAALMTGRHAILNDLSPAAVHIARNYCTPVDVDALRRGFERIKAAVKEEFDWLYGTTCDRCGGPATILATDAGAIAWLTAVLGREPQTTGDLIPRWQQETANLNQTDQGRLDRLLEQNFWLDKRTGRWRLPTAREREEMSARADLSTQVHLRVVRRFLAGQLERRPDDRELAAWLRFCYNREFYAEAARLFDHVNVDVLEPEECRVVKRMATAARVRVGMTGHAATT
;
A
#
# COMPACT_ATOMS: atom_id res chain seq x y z
N MET A 1 -6.51 -19.72 -37.11
CA MET A 1 -7.48 -20.12 -36.08
C MET A 1 -7.24 -19.20 -34.90
N SER A 2 -8.29 -18.61 -34.35
CA SER A 2 -8.22 -17.39 -33.55
C SER A 2 -7.56 -17.63 -32.19
N ASP A 3 -6.85 -16.61 -31.67
CA ASP A 3 -6.16 -16.63 -30.36
C ASP A 3 -7.02 -17.21 -29.21
N LEU A 4 -8.34 -17.11 -29.30
CA LEU A 4 -9.29 -17.63 -28.32
C LEU A 4 -9.44 -19.16 -28.34
N GLU A 5 -9.52 -19.78 -29.52
CA GLU A 5 -9.67 -21.24 -29.64
C GLU A 5 -8.44 -21.96 -29.06
N ASP A 6 -7.26 -21.43 -29.35
CA ASP A 6 -6.00 -21.96 -28.83
C ASP A 6 -5.89 -21.74 -27.31
N PHE A 7 -6.30 -20.56 -26.81
CA PHE A 7 -6.33 -20.28 -25.38
C PHE A 7 -7.28 -21.21 -24.62
N ILE A 8 -8.49 -21.45 -25.14
CA ILE A 8 -9.44 -22.41 -24.56
C ILE A 8 -8.84 -23.81 -24.56
N ARG A 9 -8.25 -24.24 -25.68
CA ARG A 9 -7.62 -25.57 -25.77
C ARG A 9 -6.49 -25.76 -24.76
N GLN A 10 -5.73 -24.70 -24.48
CA GLN A 10 -4.61 -24.73 -23.56
C GLN A 10 -5.03 -24.75 -22.08
N HIS A 11 -6.11 -24.04 -21.73
CA HIS A 11 -6.44 -23.74 -20.32
C HIS A 11 -7.76 -24.35 -19.84
N ALA A 12 -8.67 -24.76 -20.74
CA ALA A 12 -9.94 -25.36 -20.35
C ALA A 12 -9.79 -26.85 -20.05
N LYS A 13 -10.54 -27.32 -19.05
CA LYS A 13 -10.73 -28.75 -18.76
C LYS A 13 -12.06 -29.19 -19.38
N PRO A 14 -12.08 -30.17 -20.31
CA PRO A 14 -13.33 -30.70 -20.82
C PRO A 14 -14.20 -31.25 -19.69
N TYR A 15 -15.49 -30.94 -19.72
CA TYR A 15 -16.43 -31.46 -18.73
C TYR A 15 -16.70 -32.95 -18.97
N ASP A 16 -16.44 -33.79 -17.97
CA ASP A 16 -16.77 -35.22 -17.96
C ASP A 16 -17.72 -35.51 -16.79
N ARG A 17 -19.00 -35.73 -17.11
CA ARG A 17 -20.06 -36.01 -16.13
C ARG A 17 -19.79 -37.25 -15.27
N VAL A 18 -19.09 -38.26 -15.80
CA VAL A 18 -18.86 -39.54 -15.10
C VAL A 18 -17.70 -39.42 -14.13
N ALA A 19 -16.64 -38.71 -14.52
CA ALA A 19 -15.45 -38.49 -13.71
C ALA A 19 -15.56 -37.25 -12.79
N ASP A 20 -16.62 -36.45 -12.90
CA ASP A 20 -16.80 -35.22 -12.14
C ASP A 20 -16.97 -35.50 -10.63
N THR A 21 -15.92 -35.20 -9.88
CA THR A 21 -15.91 -35.26 -8.41
C THR A 21 -16.09 -33.90 -7.76
N TYR A 22 -16.44 -32.85 -8.52
CA TYR A 22 -16.54 -31.49 -7.98
C TYR A 22 -17.65 -31.39 -6.93
N ARG A 23 -17.23 -31.07 -5.70
CA ARG A 23 -18.11 -30.90 -4.54
C ARG A 23 -17.63 -29.69 -3.73
N ARG A 24 -18.27 -28.54 -3.90
CA ARG A 24 -18.08 -27.35 -3.07
C ARG A 24 -19.42 -26.91 -2.49
N PRO A 25 -19.54 -26.67 -1.16
CA PRO A 25 -20.75 -26.12 -0.59
C PRO A 25 -20.94 -24.65 -1.02
N PRO A 26 -22.13 -24.06 -0.87
CA PRO A 26 -22.30 -22.63 -1.09
C PRO A 26 -21.33 -21.80 -0.23
N PHE A 27 -20.72 -20.79 -0.83
CA PHE A 27 -19.89 -19.82 -0.12
C PHE A 27 -20.79 -18.97 0.79
N ALA A 28 -20.61 -19.13 2.11
CA ALA A 28 -21.46 -18.51 3.13
C ALA A 28 -20.71 -17.52 4.04
N GLN A 29 -19.46 -17.18 3.69
CA GLN A 29 -18.66 -16.27 4.50
C GLN A 29 -18.91 -14.81 4.10
N PRO A 30 -19.02 -13.88 5.07
CA PRO A 30 -19.19 -12.47 4.77
C PRO A 30 -17.90 -11.89 4.18
N ILE A 31 -18.01 -11.24 3.01
CA ILE A 31 -16.89 -10.54 2.37
C ILE A 31 -16.96 -9.07 2.74
N LYS A 32 -15.88 -8.56 3.34
CA LYS A 32 -15.72 -7.13 3.65
C LYS A 32 -14.44 -6.63 3.01
N VAL A 33 -14.58 -5.83 1.97
CA VAL A 33 -13.44 -5.31 1.20
C VAL A 33 -13.61 -3.81 1.00
N GLY A 34 -12.54 -3.07 1.26
CA GLY A 34 -12.47 -1.63 1.03
C GLY A 34 -12.20 -1.30 -0.43
N LYS A 35 -12.59 -0.09 -0.87
CA LYS A 35 -12.42 0.41 -2.25
C LYS A 35 -11.13 1.22 -2.44
N ASN A 36 -10.07 0.89 -1.71
CA ASN A 36 -8.88 1.75 -1.62
C ASN A 36 -7.60 1.13 -2.18
N SER A 37 -7.65 -0.09 -2.73
CA SER A 37 -6.43 -0.70 -3.26
C SER A 37 -5.90 0.09 -4.46
N PRO A 38 -4.56 0.19 -4.65
CA PRO A 38 -3.98 0.89 -5.80
C PRO A 38 -4.52 0.38 -7.14
N ILE A 39 -4.76 -0.93 -7.25
CA ILE A 39 -5.33 -1.57 -8.43
C ILE A 39 -6.79 -1.14 -8.64
N TYR A 40 -7.59 -1.06 -7.58
CA TYR A 40 -8.97 -0.58 -7.69
C TYR A 40 -9.04 0.90 -8.09
N ASN A 41 -8.12 1.73 -7.58
CA ASN A 41 -8.12 3.17 -7.82
C ASN A 41 -7.47 3.61 -9.14
N ALA A 42 -6.73 2.74 -9.83
CA ALA A 42 -5.99 3.12 -11.04
C ALA A 42 -6.90 3.63 -12.19
N HIS A 43 -8.11 3.06 -12.32
CA HIS A 43 -9.12 3.52 -13.28
C HIS A 43 -10.51 3.44 -12.67
N SER A 44 -11.24 4.56 -12.71
CA SER A 44 -12.65 4.63 -12.35
C SER A 44 -13.52 3.93 -13.41
N TYR A 45 -14.52 3.17 -12.97
CA TYR A 45 -15.56 2.61 -13.81
C TYR A 45 -16.84 2.43 -12.99
N HIS A 46 -18.00 2.53 -13.63
CA HIS A 46 -19.27 2.37 -12.93
C HIS A 46 -19.41 0.95 -12.36
N THR A 47 -20.05 0.84 -11.20
CA THR A 47 -20.32 -0.42 -10.48
C THR A 47 -19.11 -1.34 -10.22
N LYS A 48 -17.89 -0.80 -10.33
CA LYS A 48 -16.64 -1.53 -10.12
C LYS A 48 -16.59 -2.17 -8.71
N VAL A 49 -16.20 -3.44 -8.67
CA VAL A 49 -16.01 -4.22 -7.44
C VAL A 49 -14.50 -4.43 -7.21
N PRO A 50 -13.98 -4.26 -5.98
CA PRO A 50 -12.59 -4.59 -5.65
C PRO A 50 -12.26 -6.05 -5.94
N PRO A 51 -11.09 -6.35 -6.53
CA PRO A 51 -10.72 -7.70 -6.90
C PRO A 51 -10.56 -8.59 -5.66
N GLU A 52 -10.13 -8.02 -4.53
CA GLU A 52 -10.01 -8.74 -3.26
C GLU A 52 -11.37 -9.22 -2.73
N GLY A 53 -12.49 -8.63 -3.21
CA GLY A 53 -13.85 -9.09 -2.92
C GLY A 53 -14.29 -10.28 -3.78
N ILE A 54 -13.60 -10.52 -4.88
CA ILE A 54 -13.88 -11.60 -5.83
C ILE A 54 -13.00 -12.83 -5.53
N VAL A 55 -11.76 -12.59 -5.09
CA VAL A 55 -10.76 -13.63 -4.74
C VAL A 55 -11.35 -14.77 -3.89
N PRO A 56 -12.09 -14.53 -2.78
CA PRO A 56 -12.61 -15.62 -1.95
C PRO A 56 -13.57 -16.55 -2.70
N TYR A 57 -14.36 -16.02 -3.64
CA TYR A 57 -15.24 -16.83 -4.47
C TYR A 57 -14.45 -17.70 -5.45
N ILE A 58 -13.43 -17.12 -6.09
CA ILE A 58 -12.57 -17.85 -7.02
C ILE A 58 -11.84 -18.97 -6.29
N GLU A 59 -11.22 -18.69 -5.15
CA GLU A 59 -10.50 -19.69 -4.36
C GLU A 59 -11.41 -20.81 -3.83
N HIS A 60 -12.68 -20.50 -3.54
CA HIS A 60 -13.63 -21.46 -3.03
C HIS A 60 -14.21 -22.38 -4.13
N TYR A 61 -14.52 -21.83 -5.31
CA TYR A 61 -15.20 -22.57 -6.38
C TYR A 61 -14.28 -23.10 -7.48
N THR A 62 -13.00 -22.75 -7.48
CA THR A 62 -12.05 -23.16 -8.53
C THR A 62 -10.73 -23.61 -7.92
N ASP A 63 -9.97 -24.39 -8.68
CA ASP A 63 -8.59 -24.74 -8.35
C ASP A 63 -7.60 -23.89 -9.16
N PRO A 64 -6.34 -23.72 -8.70
CA PRO A 64 -5.31 -23.04 -9.47
C PRO A 64 -5.17 -23.62 -10.89
N GLY A 65 -4.97 -22.74 -11.87
CA GLY A 65 -4.91 -23.11 -13.29
C GLY A 65 -6.27 -23.32 -13.96
N ASP A 66 -7.39 -23.26 -13.24
CA ASP A 66 -8.71 -23.29 -13.87
C ASP A 66 -8.96 -22.04 -14.73
N LEU A 67 -9.86 -22.20 -15.71
CA LEU A 67 -10.31 -21.16 -16.62
C LEU A 67 -11.65 -20.57 -16.14
N ILE A 68 -11.68 -19.25 -15.93
CA ILE A 68 -12.85 -18.51 -15.49
C ILE A 68 -13.44 -17.74 -16.67
N LEU A 69 -14.77 -17.75 -16.80
CA LEU A 69 -15.50 -16.91 -17.75
C LEU A 69 -16.28 -15.84 -16.98
N ASP A 70 -16.05 -14.58 -17.35
CA ASP A 70 -16.90 -13.46 -16.95
C ASP A 70 -17.50 -12.80 -18.20
N PRO A 71 -18.78 -13.07 -18.51
CA PRO A 71 -19.44 -12.54 -19.70
C PRO A 71 -19.87 -11.07 -19.56
N PHE A 72 -19.72 -10.47 -18.37
CA PHE A 72 -20.11 -9.09 -18.06
C PHE A 72 -19.03 -8.40 -17.22
N CYS A 73 -17.79 -8.44 -17.71
CA CYS A 73 -16.62 -8.19 -16.88
C CYS A 73 -16.46 -6.74 -16.42
N GLY A 74 -17.13 -5.78 -17.07
CA GLY A 74 -16.92 -4.35 -16.86
C GLY A 74 -15.43 -4.02 -16.96
N SER A 75 -14.90 -3.32 -15.95
CA SER A 75 -13.47 -2.97 -15.88
C SER A 75 -12.50 -4.16 -15.71
N GLY A 76 -12.97 -5.41 -15.66
CA GLY A 76 -12.14 -6.61 -15.68
C GLY A 76 -11.63 -7.09 -14.33
N MET A 77 -12.31 -6.73 -13.24
CA MET A 77 -11.83 -7.05 -11.87
C MET A 77 -11.85 -8.55 -11.57
N THR A 78 -12.72 -9.31 -12.22
CA THR A 78 -12.69 -10.78 -12.20
C THR A 78 -11.42 -11.33 -12.81
N GLY A 79 -10.92 -10.73 -13.89
CA GLY A 79 -9.65 -11.12 -14.50
C GLY A 79 -8.45 -10.80 -13.60
N VAL A 80 -8.45 -9.63 -12.96
CA VAL A 80 -7.43 -9.28 -11.96
C VAL A 80 -7.43 -10.30 -10.82
N ALA A 81 -8.59 -10.62 -10.26
CA ALA A 81 -8.72 -11.60 -9.18
C ALA A 81 -8.29 -13.01 -9.62
N ALA A 82 -8.60 -13.41 -10.85
CA ALA A 82 -8.15 -14.67 -11.43
C ALA A 82 -6.61 -14.72 -11.52
N LEU A 83 -5.98 -13.67 -12.05
CA LEU A 83 -4.52 -13.58 -12.15
C LEU A 83 -3.84 -13.59 -10.77
N MET A 84 -4.37 -12.85 -9.79
CA MET A 84 -3.87 -12.83 -8.41
C MET A 84 -3.90 -14.21 -7.74
N THR A 85 -4.84 -15.07 -8.16
CA THR A 85 -5.04 -16.41 -7.62
C THR A 85 -4.46 -17.50 -8.54
N GLY A 86 -3.76 -17.14 -9.61
CA GLY A 86 -3.15 -18.12 -10.52
C GLY A 86 -4.17 -18.92 -11.36
N ARG A 87 -5.29 -18.30 -11.72
CA ARG A 87 -6.28 -18.81 -12.69
C ARG A 87 -6.16 -18.07 -14.02
N HIS A 88 -6.76 -18.64 -15.05
CA HIS A 88 -6.92 -18.00 -16.35
C HIS A 88 -8.31 -17.38 -16.45
N ALA A 89 -8.48 -16.35 -17.27
CA ALA A 89 -9.77 -15.68 -17.44
C ALA A 89 -10.06 -15.34 -18.90
N ILE A 90 -11.31 -15.54 -19.29
CA ILE A 90 -11.93 -14.97 -20.48
C ILE A 90 -12.90 -13.91 -20.00
N LEU A 91 -12.70 -12.68 -20.46
CA LEU A 91 -13.48 -11.52 -20.08
C LEU A 91 -14.22 -11.00 -21.31
N ASN A 92 -15.52 -10.77 -21.17
CA ASN A 92 -16.34 -10.17 -22.20
C ASN A 92 -17.14 -9.01 -21.63
N ASP A 93 -17.24 -7.93 -22.41
CA ASP A 93 -18.14 -6.83 -22.14
C ASP A 93 -18.53 -6.17 -23.47
N LEU A 94 -19.73 -5.59 -23.52
CA LEU A 94 -20.22 -4.88 -24.70
C LEU A 94 -19.52 -3.52 -24.86
N SER A 95 -19.09 -2.90 -23.76
CA SER A 95 -18.49 -1.56 -23.74
C SER A 95 -17.02 -1.61 -24.19
N PRO A 96 -16.63 -0.92 -25.27
CA PRO A 96 -15.24 -0.85 -25.68
C PRO A 96 -14.34 -0.21 -24.61
N ALA A 97 -14.87 0.71 -23.81
CA ALA A 97 -14.15 1.34 -22.70
C ALA A 97 -13.89 0.33 -21.57
N ALA A 98 -14.87 -0.52 -21.24
CA ALA A 98 -14.72 -1.61 -20.29
C ALA A 98 -13.61 -2.56 -20.73
N VAL A 99 -13.69 -3.03 -21.97
CA VAL A 99 -12.72 -3.95 -22.57
C VAL A 99 -11.33 -3.34 -22.60
N HIS A 100 -11.20 -2.05 -22.94
CA HIS A 100 -9.92 -1.35 -22.92
C HIS A 100 -9.30 -1.33 -21.51
N ILE A 101 -10.09 -0.98 -20.50
CA ILE A 101 -9.63 -0.96 -19.10
C ILE A 101 -9.25 -2.37 -18.63
N ALA A 102 -10.12 -3.35 -18.86
CA ALA A 102 -9.90 -4.76 -18.49
C ALA A 102 -8.62 -5.32 -19.13
N ARG A 103 -8.40 -5.03 -20.42
CA ARG A 103 -7.19 -5.41 -21.13
C ARG A 103 -5.94 -4.82 -20.48
N ASN A 104 -5.93 -3.54 -20.15
CA ASN A 104 -4.77 -2.91 -19.51
C ASN A 104 -4.48 -3.48 -18.12
N TYR A 105 -5.51 -3.82 -17.34
CA TYR A 105 -5.31 -4.47 -16.03
C TYR A 105 -4.73 -5.88 -16.15
N CYS A 106 -5.14 -6.65 -17.16
CA CYS A 106 -4.81 -8.06 -17.28
C CYS A 106 -3.63 -8.35 -18.22
N THR A 107 -3.12 -7.34 -18.94
CA THR A 107 -1.97 -7.51 -19.83
C THR A 107 -0.68 -7.56 -19.00
N PRO A 108 0.13 -8.63 -19.13
CA PRO A 108 1.44 -8.68 -18.50
C PRO A 108 2.31 -7.50 -18.94
N VAL A 109 3.00 -6.88 -17.98
CA VAL A 109 3.92 -5.77 -18.23
C VAL A 109 5.34 -6.22 -17.92
N ASP A 110 6.26 -6.00 -18.86
CA ASP A 110 7.69 -6.10 -18.58
C ASP A 110 8.11 -4.91 -17.70
N VAL A 111 8.26 -5.19 -16.40
CA VAL A 111 8.60 -4.20 -15.38
C VAL A 111 9.95 -3.55 -15.66
N ASP A 112 10.90 -4.29 -16.21
CA ASP A 112 12.23 -3.76 -16.53
C ASP A 112 12.17 -2.86 -17.78
N ALA A 113 11.40 -3.24 -18.79
CA ALA A 113 11.15 -2.36 -19.94
C ALA A 113 10.43 -1.07 -19.52
N LEU A 114 9.43 -1.17 -18.65
CA LEU A 114 8.73 0.00 -18.10
C LEU A 114 9.70 0.91 -17.35
N ARG A 115 10.53 0.35 -16.47
CA ARG A 115 11.54 1.09 -15.71
C ARG A 115 12.56 1.78 -16.63
N ARG A 116 13.06 1.08 -17.65
CA ARG A 116 13.94 1.67 -18.68
C ARG A 116 13.24 2.81 -19.40
N GLY A 117 11.97 2.65 -19.77
CA GLY A 117 11.16 3.70 -20.38
C GLY A 117 11.02 4.94 -19.50
N PHE A 118 10.68 4.73 -18.24
CA PHE A 118 10.57 5.79 -17.24
C PHE A 118 11.87 6.56 -17.05
N GLU A 119 13.00 5.88 -16.84
CA GLU A 119 14.30 6.55 -16.64
C GLU A 119 14.73 7.33 -17.88
N ARG A 120 14.44 6.85 -19.10
CA ARG A 120 14.67 7.63 -20.33
C ARG A 120 13.85 8.92 -20.35
N ILE A 121 12.55 8.84 -20.07
CA ILE A 121 11.66 10.02 -20.08
C ILE A 121 12.09 11.01 -19.01
N LYS A 122 12.31 10.52 -17.79
CA LYS A 122 12.80 11.30 -16.65
C LYS A 122 14.10 12.04 -16.99
N ALA A 123 15.05 11.38 -17.64
CA ALA A 123 16.29 12.01 -18.09
C ALA A 123 16.03 13.09 -19.16
N ALA A 124 15.14 12.81 -20.11
CA ALA A 124 14.81 13.73 -21.20
C ALA A 124 14.09 15.00 -20.74
N VAL A 125 13.30 14.95 -19.66
CA VAL A 125 12.59 16.12 -19.10
C VAL A 125 13.27 16.74 -17.89
N LYS A 126 14.46 16.24 -17.54
CA LYS A 126 15.11 16.59 -16.27
C LYS A 126 15.40 18.09 -16.16
N GLU A 127 15.93 18.68 -17.23
CA GLU A 127 16.32 20.10 -17.22
C GLU A 127 15.09 21.01 -17.06
N GLU A 128 13.98 20.71 -17.75
CA GLU A 128 12.72 21.43 -17.61
C GLU A 128 12.13 21.30 -16.21
N PHE A 129 12.15 20.09 -15.64
CA PHE A 129 11.65 19.86 -14.29
C PHE A 129 12.51 20.55 -13.23
N ASP A 130 13.83 20.55 -13.38
CA ASP A 130 14.77 21.13 -12.42
C ASP A 130 14.55 22.64 -12.26
N TRP A 131 14.28 23.39 -13.35
CA TRP A 131 14.01 24.82 -13.21
C TRP A 131 12.56 25.11 -12.79
N LEU A 132 11.59 24.32 -13.25
CA LEU A 132 10.17 24.56 -12.97
C LEU A 132 9.79 24.24 -11.52
N TYR A 133 10.39 23.18 -10.96
CA TYR A 133 10.13 22.70 -9.60
C TYR A 133 11.31 22.93 -8.65
N GLY A 134 12.44 23.44 -9.16
CA GLY A 134 13.54 23.90 -8.34
C GLY A 134 13.22 25.24 -7.70
N THR A 135 13.78 25.46 -6.51
CA THR A 135 13.81 26.77 -5.88
C THR A 135 15.18 26.99 -5.26
N THR A 136 15.53 28.23 -4.97
CA THR A 136 16.81 28.60 -4.37
C THR A 136 16.64 28.93 -2.90
N CYS A 137 17.66 28.66 -2.10
CA CYS A 137 17.68 29.02 -0.69
C CYS A 137 18.01 30.52 -0.56
N ASP A 138 17.12 31.29 0.07
CA ASP A 138 17.32 32.73 0.30
C ASP A 138 18.54 33.04 1.17
N ARG A 139 19.08 32.05 1.90
CA ARG A 139 20.25 32.22 2.78
C ARG A 139 21.58 32.04 2.04
N CYS A 140 21.68 31.07 1.13
CA CYS A 140 22.95 30.72 0.49
C CYS A 140 22.94 30.77 -1.05
N GLY A 141 21.77 31.01 -1.67
CA GLY A 141 21.60 31.03 -3.12
C GLY A 141 21.67 29.66 -3.81
N GLY A 142 21.95 28.58 -3.06
CA GLY A 142 21.99 27.21 -3.61
C GLY A 142 20.61 26.57 -3.77
N PRO A 143 20.51 25.36 -4.36
CA PRO A 143 19.24 24.64 -4.51
C PRO A 143 18.57 24.38 -3.16
N ALA A 144 17.29 24.74 -3.03
CA ALA A 144 16.49 24.52 -1.83
C ALA A 144 15.66 23.25 -1.96
N THR A 145 15.58 22.49 -0.86
CA THR A 145 14.74 21.29 -0.73
C THR A 145 13.64 21.56 0.28
N ILE A 146 12.39 21.28 -0.08
CA ILE A 146 11.25 21.49 0.82
C ILE A 146 11.15 20.33 1.81
N LEU A 147 11.71 20.50 3.00
CA LEU A 147 11.72 19.49 4.08
C LEU A 147 10.36 19.21 4.72
N ALA A 148 9.33 20.00 4.38
CA ALA A 148 7.98 19.84 4.90
C ALA A 148 7.32 18.51 4.50
N THR A 149 7.74 17.90 3.39
CA THR A 149 7.21 16.61 2.92
C THR A 149 8.18 15.48 3.20
N ASP A 150 7.68 14.25 3.30
CA ASP A 150 8.56 13.07 3.46
C ASP A 150 9.44 12.86 2.23
N ALA A 151 8.93 13.15 1.03
CA ALA A 151 9.73 13.12 -0.20
C ALA A 151 10.92 14.09 -0.13
N GLY A 152 10.69 15.34 0.33
CA GLY A 152 11.77 16.31 0.49
C GLY A 152 12.74 15.97 1.63
N ALA A 153 12.23 15.43 2.74
CA ALA A 153 13.07 14.95 3.83
C ALA A 153 13.96 13.76 3.43
N ILE A 154 13.42 12.79 2.68
CA ILE A 154 14.17 11.67 2.13
C ILE A 154 15.21 12.18 1.14
N ALA A 155 14.88 13.15 0.28
CA ALA A 155 15.83 13.75 -0.65
C ALA A 155 17.00 14.43 0.08
N TRP A 156 16.71 15.19 1.15
CA TRP A 156 17.74 15.80 1.99
C TRP A 156 18.61 14.76 2.70
N LEU A 157 18.02 13.74 3.33
CA LEU A 157 18.75 12.65 3.97
C LEU A 157 19.62 11.88 2.96
N THR A 158 19.10 11.67 1.74
CA THR A 158 19.85 11.05 0.64
C THR A 158 21.08 11.87 0.26
N ALA A 159 20.94 13.20 0.20
CA ALA A 159 22.07 14.09 -0.09
C ALA A 159 23.12 14.10 1.05
N VAL A 160 22.68 14.06 2.31
CA VAL A 160 23.58 14.02 3.47
C VAL A 160 24.31 12.68 3.56
N LEU A 161 23.58 11.57 3.53
CA LEU A 161 24.12 10.21 3.68
C LEU A 161 24.85 9.71 2.43
N GLY A 162 24.56 10.30 1.27
CA GLY A 162 25.27 10.03 0.02
C GLY A 162 26.69 10.60 -0.01
N ARG A 163 26.98 11.63 0.81
CA ARG A 163 28.35 12.15 0.96
C ARG A 163 29.18 11.29 1.88
N GLU A 164 28.66 10.99 3.07
CA GLU A 164 29.34 10.18 4.07
C GLU A 164 28.32 9.50 5.00
N PRO A 165 28.55 8.25 5.43
CA PRO A 165 27.72 7.59 6.45
C PRO A 165 27.74 8.34 7.80
N GLN A 166 26.57 8.63 8.36
CA GLN A 166 26.41 9.42 9.59
C GLN A 166 25.75 8.60 10.70
N THR A 167 26.09 8.85 11.97
CA THR A 167 25.31 8.31 13.09
C THR A 167 24.02 9.11 13.30
N THR A 168 23.04 8.56 14.02
CA THR A 168 21.84 9.35 14.39
C THR A 168 22.22 10.61 15.19
N GLY A 169 23.23 10.51 16.07
CA GLY A 169 23.73 11.65 16.84
C GLY A 169 24.29 12.79 15.98
N ASP A 170 24.92 12.45 14.85
CA ASP A 170 25.45 13.44 13.90
C ASP A 170 24.32 14.14 13.12
N LEU A 171 23.21 13.44 12.88
CA LEU A 171 22.07 13.93 12.08
C LEU A 171 21.13 14.83 12.88
N ILE A 172 20.90 14.54 14.16
CA ILE A 172 19.92 15.26 15.00
C ILE A 172 20.12 16.78 15.00
N PRO A 173 21.33 17.33 15.24
CA PRO A 173 21.51 18.78 15.30
C PRO A 173 21.20 19.47 13.97
N ARG A 174 21.63 18.86 12.85
CA ARG A 174 21.37 19.37 11.50
C ARG A 174 19.88 19.28 11.15
N TRP A 175 19.25 18.16 11.46
CA TRP A 175 17.83 17.97 11.25
C TRP A 175 17.02 19.05 12.00
N GLN A 176 17.31 19.26 13.28
CA GLN A 176 16.64 20.29 14.09
C GLN A 176 16.83 21.70 13.51
N GLN A 177 18.03 22.02 13.04
CA GLN A 177 18.32 23.32 12.42
C GLN A 177 17.50 23.54 11.14
N GLU A 178 17.41 22.53 10.30
CA GLU A 178 16.74 22.60 9.00
C GLU A 178 15.21 22.51 9.11
N THR A 179 14.69 21.85 10.16
CA THR A 179 13.24 21.75 10.43
C THR A 179 12.72 22.77 11.43
N ALA A 180 13.57 23.63 12.01
CA ALA A 180 13.20 24.56 13.08
C ALA A 180 12.00 25.48 12.73
N ASN A 181 11.90 25.88 11.45
CA ASN A 181 10.84 26.77 10.97
C ASN A 181 9.61 26.01 10.45
N LEU A 182 9.64 24.68 10.44
CA LEU A 182 8.47 23.89 10.12
C LEU A 182 7.65 23.77 11.40
N ASN A 183 6.36 24.16 11.35
CA ASN A 183 5.39 23.86 12.40
C ASN A 183 5.08 22.34 12.44
N GLN A 184 6.11 21.51 12.59
CA GLN A 184 6.01 20.06 12.67
C GLN A 184 6.32 19.60 14.08
N THR A 185 5.32 18.97 14.68
CA THR A 185 5.31 18.45 16.06
C THR A 185 5.49 16.94 16.11
N ASP A 186 5.94 16.36 15.00
CA ASP A 186 6.08 14.91 14.81
C ASP A 186 7.41 14.40 15.39
N GLN A 187 7.45 14.24 16.71
CA GLN A 187 8.57 13.61 17.41
C GLN A 187 8.82 12.19 16.86
N GLY A 188 10.08 11.92 16.46
CA GLY A 188 10.48 10.64 15.86
C GLY A 188 10.29 10.54 14.34
N ARG A 189 10.00 11.65 13.64
CA ARG A 189 9.97 11.68 12.16
C ARG A 189 11.32 11.27 11.56
N LEU A 190 12.43 11.79 12.08
CA LEU A 190 13.77 11.46 11.59
C LEU A 190 14.07 9.95 11.69
N ASP A 191 13.85 9.35 12.85
CA ASP A 191 14.13 7.93 13.08
C ASP A 191 13.30 7.05 12.14
N ARG A 192 12.01 7.35 11.99
CA ARG A 192 11.14 6.62 11.04
C ARG A 192 11.61 6.74 9.61
N LEU A 193 12.03 7.94 9.17
CA LEU A 193 12.55 8.14 7.82
C LEU A 193 13.83 7.35 7.60
N LEU A 194 14.73 7.33 8.58
CA LEU A 194 15.97 6.55 8.55
C LEU A 194 15.69 5.05 8.46
N GLU A 195 14.88 4.50 9.36
CA GLU A 195 14.56 3.07 9.41
C GLU A 195 13.84 2.57 8.14
N GLN A 196 12.97 3.39 7.55
CA GLN A 196 12.16 2.98 6.40
C GLN A 196 12.89 3.08 5.06
N ASN A 197 13.87 3.99 4.94
CA ASN A 197 14.45 4.35 3.65
C ASN A 197 15.97 4.16 3.55
N PHE A 198 16.66 4.04 4.69
CA PHE A 198 18.12 3.98 4.75
C PHE A 198 18.62 2.73 5.49
N TRP A 199 19.87 2.34 5.21
CA TRP A 199 20.45 1.16 5.82
C TRP A 199 21.35 1.53 7.00
N LEU A 200 21.09 0.93 8.16
CA LEU A 200 21.95 1.01 9.33
C LEU A 200 23.03 -0.08 9.25
N ASP A 201 24.29 0.33 9.08
CA ASP A 201 25.41 -0.60 9.25
C ASP A 201 25.62 -0.87 10.74
N LYS A 202 25.15 -2.04 11.19
CA LYS A 202 25.23 -2.47 12.60
C LYS A 202 26.67 -2.55 13.14
N ARG A 203 27.68 -2.69 12.27
CA ARG A 203 29.08 -2.75 12.70
C ARG A 203 29.61 -1.37 13.08
N THR A 204 29.13 -0.33 12.41
CA THR A 204 29.63 1.05 12.57
C THR A 204 28.63 1.97 13.27
N GLY A 205 27.36 1.58 13.38
CA GLY A 205 26.29 2.42 13.92
C GLY A 205 25.93 3.60 13.01
N ARG A 206 26.33 3.55 11.74
CA ARG A 206 26.13 4.64 10.76
C ARG A 206 25.07 4.27 9.73
N TRP A 207 24.23 5.24 9.43
CA TRP A 207 23.27 5.20 8.34
C TRP A 207 23.95 5.47 7.00
N ARG A 208 23.52 4.77 5.96
CA ARG A 208 23.97 4.99 4.58
C ARG A 208 22.87 4.65 3.58
N LEU A 209 23.11 4.96 2.31
CA LEU A 209 22.25 4.52 1.23
C LEU A 209 22.26 2.98 1.12
N PRO A 210 21.09 2.34 0.98
CA PRO A 210 21.00 0.90 0.78
C PRO A 210 21.43 0.52 -0.63
N THR A 211 22.03 -0.66 -0.76
CA THR A 211 22.26 -1.32 -2.06
C THR A 211 20.94 -1.85 -2.64
N ALA A 212 20.93 -2.26 -3.91
CA ALA A 212 19.72 -2.83 -4.54
C ALA A 212 19.17 -4.04 -3.78
N ARG A 213 20.05 -4.98 -3.40
CA ARG A 213 19.69 -6.15 -2.59
C ARG A 213 19.16 -5.76 -1.21
N GLU A 214 19.81 -4.81 -0.54
CA GLU A 214 19.36 -4.33 0.77
C GLU A 214 18.01 -3.62 0.68
N ARG A 215 17.70 -2.91 -0.41
CA ARG A 215 16.37 -2.34 -0.64
C ARG A 215 15.29 -3.41 -0.75
N GLU A 216 15.56 -4.50 -1.46
CA GLU A 216 14.65 -5.65 -1.53
C GLU A 216 14.44 -6.28 -0.15
N GLU A 217 15.53 -6.46 0.62
CA GLU A 217 15.45 -6.97 1.99
C GLU A 217 14.67 -6.03 2.93
N MET A 218 14.87 -4.72 2.82
CA MET A 218 14.14 -3.72 3.59
C MET A 218 12.65 -3.73 3.25
N SER A 219 12.30 -3.84 1.96
CA SER A 219 10.91 -3.96 1.52
C SER A 219 10.25 -5.21 2.11
N ALA A 220 10.90 -6.37 1.97
CA ALA A 220 10.39 -7.63 2.50
C ALA A 220 10.25 -7.62 4.03
N ARG A 221 11.21 -7.02 4.75
CA ARG A 221 11.14 -6.85 6.21
C ARG A 221 10.05 -5.87 6.63
N ALA A 222 9.84 -4.79 5.88
CA ALA A 222 8.77 -3.84 6.15
C ALA A 222 7.40 -4.52 6.01
N ASP A 223 7.20 -5.31 4.97
CA ASP A 223 5.97 -6.08 4.76
C ASP A 223 5.73 -7.09 5.88
N LEU A 224 6.76 -7.85 6.26
CA LEU A 224 6.67 -8.82 7.36
C LEU A 224 6.41 -8.16 8.71
N SER A 225 7.14 -7.08 9.03
CA SER A 225 6.96 -6.30 10.27
C SER A 225 5.57 -5.70 10.34
N THR A 226 5.05 -5.19 9.21
CA THR A 226 3.68 -4.68 9.13
C THR A 226 2.67 -5.79 9.42
N GLN A 227 2.85 -6.98 8.85
CA GLN A 227 1.96 -8.13 9.11
C GLN A 227 2.03 -8.61 10.56
N VAL A 228 3.22 -8.66 11.17
CA VAL A 228 3.41 -9.08 12.57
C VAL A 228 2.79 -8.06 13.52
N HIS A 229 3.04 -6.77 13.33
CA HIS A 229 2.47 -5.72 14.19
C HIS A 229 0.95 -5.68 14.07
N LEU A 230 0.40 -5.80 12.85
CA LEU A 230 -1.04 -5.90 12.65
C LEU A 230 -1.65 -7.14 13.34
N ARG A 231 -0.93 -8.27 13.35
CA ARG A 231 -1.36 -9.48 14.08
C ARG A 231 -1.44 -9.23 15.59
N VAL A 232 -0.47 -8.52 16.17
CA VAL A 232 -0.50 -8.14 17.60
C VAL A 232 -1.69 -7.22 17.90
N VAL A 233 -1.91 -6.19 17.07
CA VAL A 233 -3.07 -5.29 17.18
C VAL A 233 -4.38 -6.08 17.13
N ARG A 234 -4.53 -7.00 16.19
CA ARG A 234 -5.73 -7.83 16.06
C ARG A 234 -5.94 -8.75 17.26
N ARG A 235 -4.87 -9.33 17.80
CA ARG A 235 -4.93 -10.12 19.04
C ARG A 235 -5.37 -9.29 20.23
N PHE A 236 -4.87 -8.06 20.37
CA PHE A 236 -5.32 -7.13 21.40
C PHE A 236 -6.82 -6.83 21.27
N LEU A 237 -7.27 -6.44 20.07
CA LEU A 237 -8.67 -6.13 19.79
C LEU A 237 -9.60 -7.35 19.95
N ALA A 238 -9.05 -8.56 19.93
CA ALA A 238 -9.76 -9.81 20.21
C ALA A 238 -9.69 -10.25 21.68
N GLY A 239 -9.03 -9.48 22.56
CA GLY A 239 -8.85 -9.82 23.97
C GLY A 239 -7.85 -10.96 24.24
N GLN A 240 -6.96 -11.24 23.29
CA GLN A 240 -6.03 -12.38 23.30
C GLN A 240 -4.59 -12.02 23.69
N LEU A 241 -4.40 -10.86 24.33
CA LEU A 241 -3.11 -10.44 24.89
C LEU A 241 -3.14 -10.57 26.42
N GLU A 242 -2.04 -11.07 26.97
CA GLU A 242 -1.86 -11.26 28.42
C GLU A 242 -1.67 -9.93 29.17
N ARG A 243 -1.11 -8.91 28.51
CA ARG A 243 -0.91 -7.56 29.04
C ARG A 243 -1.72 -6.54 28.24
N ARG A 244 -2.41 -5.61 28.93
CA ARG A 244 -2.99 -4.42 28.29
C ARG A 244 -1.87 -3.40 27.99
N PRO A 245 -1.68 -2.98 26.73
CA PRO A 245 -0.84 -1.83 26.38
C PRO A 245 -1.32 -0.55 27.05
N ASP A 246 -0.41 0.37 27.39
CA ASP A 246 -0.81 1.67 27.93
C ASP A 246 -1.40 2.59 26.84
N ASP A 247 -2.03 3.69 27.24
CA ASP A 247 -2.76 4.56 26.30
C ASP A 247 -1.85 5.26 25.26
N ARG A 248 -0.56 5.46 25.58
CA ARG A 248 0.43 5.98 24.63
C ARG A 248 0.80 4.92 23.60
N GLU A 249 0.97 3.67 24.02
CA GLU A 249 1.22 2.52 23.16
C GLU A 249 0.02 2.27 22.22
N LEU A 250 -1.20 2.35 22.73
CA LEU A 250 -2.43 2.23 21.93
C LEU A 250 -2.57 3.40 20.93
N ALA A 251 -2.24 4.62 21.33
CA ALA A 251 -2.21 5.78 20.42
C ALA A 251 -1.18 5.59 19.29
N ALA A 252 -0.01 5.03 19.60
CA ALA A 252 1.01 4.68 18.60
C ALA A 252 0.52 3.59 17.64
N TRP A 253 -0.15 2.55 18.14
CA TRP A 253 -0.73 1.49 17.29
C TRP A 253 -1.84 2.03 16.38
N LEU A 254 -2.65 2.97 16.86
CA LEU A 254 -3.67 3.63 16.06
C LEU A 254 -3.04 4.39 14.89
N ARG A 255 -1.99 5.18 15.13
CA ARG A 255 -1.24 5.88 14.08
C ARG A 255 -0.64 4.91 13.08
N PHE A 256 -0.03 3.82 13.55
CA PHE A 256 0.50 2.76 12.70
C PHE A 256 -0.58 2.20 11.78
N CYS A 257 -1.73 1.80 12.34
CA CYS A 257 -2.84 1.27 11.57
C CYS A 257 -3.38 2.30 10.57
N TYR A 258 -3.54 3.56 10.96
CA TYR A 258 -4.03 4.61 10.08
C TYR A 258 -3.08 4.89 8.89
N ASN A 259 -1.77 4.99 9.15
CA ASN A 259 -0.77 5.30 8.12
C ASN A 259 -0.52 4.14 7.15
N ARG A 260 -0.77 2.90 7.59
CA ARG A 260 -0.71 1.70 6.75
C ARG A 260 -2.09 1.26 6.24
N GLU A 261 -3.07 2.15 6.34
CA GLU A 261 -4.44 2.01 5.81
C GLU A 261 -5.31 0.90 6.43
N PHE A 262 -4.92 0.37 7.59
CA PHE A 262 -5.73 -0.51 8.44
C PHE A 262 -6.75 0.29 9.26
N TYR A 263 -7.67 0.98 8.58
CA TYR A 263 -8.59 1.94 9.20
C TYR A 263 -9.60 1.31 10.17
N ALA A 264 -9.96 0.04 9.97
CA ALA A 264 -10.88 -0.66 10.88
C ALA A 264 -10.22 -0.91 12.25
N GLU A 265 -8.98 -1.38 12.24
CA GLU A 265 -8.18 -1.57 13.44
C GLU A 265 -7.85 -0.22 14.09
N ALA A 266 -7.52 0.82 13.31
CA ALA A 266 -7.29 2.16 13.84
C ALA A 266 -8.52 2.74 14.55
N ALA A 267 -9.71 2.58 13.96
CA ALA A 267 -10.96 3.06 14.55
C ALA A 267 -11.29 2.31 15.86
N ARG A 268 -11.12 0.98 15.88
CA ARG A 268 -11.38 0.16 17.07
C ARG A 268 -10.36 0.41 18.19
N LEU A 269 -9.10 0.65 17.85
CA LEU A 269 -8.07 0.98 18.83
C LEU A 269 -8.42 2.26 19.59
N PHE A 270 -9.05 3.25 18.94
CA PHE A 270 -9.44 4.50 19.58
C PHE A 270 -10.40 4.30 20.76
N ASP A 271 -11.28 3.31 20.68
CA ASP A 271 -12.23 2.99 21.75
C ASP A 271 -11.54 2.50 23.03
N HIS A 272 -10.26 2.10 22.93
CA HIS A 272 -9.45 1.62 24.02
C HIS A 272 -8.41 2.65 24.52
N VAL A 273 -8.28 3.79 23.85
CA VAL A 273 -7.35 4.88 24.20
C VAL A 273 -8.05 5.88 25.11
N ASN A 274 -7.55 6.07 26.32
CA ASN A 274 -7.90 7.22 27.13
C ASN A 274 -7.16 8.47 26.60
N VAL A 275 -7.91 9.39 26.01
CA VAL A 275 -7.37 10.60 25.37
C VAL A 275 -6.97 11.70 26.37
N ASP A 276 -7.41 11.59 27.62
CA ASP A 276 -7.15 12.60 28.66
C ASP A 276 -5.75 12.44 29.29
N VAL A 277 -5.11 11.29 29.06
CA VAL A 277 -3.73 11.00 29.49
C VAL A 277 -2.68 11.28 28.40
N LEU A 278 -3.12 11.70 27.21
CA LEU A 278 -2.25 12.06 26.09
C LEU A 278 -1.92 13.56 26.10
N GLU A 279 -0.79 13.91 25.52
CA GLU A 279 -0.44 15.32 25.31
C GLU A 279 -1.49 16.03 24.44
N PRO A 280 -1.78 17.33 24.66
CA PRO A 280 -2.87 18.04 23.99
C PRO A 280 -2.83 17.97 22.46
N GLU A 281 -1.63 17.94 21.89
CA GLU A 281 -1.42 17.84 20.46
C GLU A 281 -1.63 16.41 19.93
N GLU A 282 -1.10 15.42 20.63
CA GLU A 282 -1.29 14.01 20.31
C GLU A 282 -2.77 13.62 20.37
N CYS A 283 -3.50 14.14 21.36
CA CYS A 283 -4.94 14.00 21.50
C CYS A 283 -5.69 14.52 20.26
N ARG A 284 -5.33 15.70 19.73
CA ARG A 284 -5.95 16.25 18.51
C ARG A 284 -5.68 15.37 17.29
N VAL A 285 -4.44 14.91 17.13
CA VAL A 285 -4.04 14.07 15.99
C VAL A 285 -4.77 12.73 16.03
N VAL A 286 -4.76 12.04 17.17
CA VAL A 286 -5.39 10.73 17.35
C VAL A 286 -6.91 10.83 17.17
N LYS A 287 -7.57 11.88 17.71
CA LYS A 287 -8.99 12.15 17.46
C LYS A 287 -9.29 12.38 15.99
N ARG A 288 -8.47 13.18 15.29
CA ARG A 288 -8.64 13.45 13.85
C ARG A 288 -8.48 12.17 13.03
N MET A 289 -7.45 11.38 13.30
CA MET A 289 -7.20 10.10 12.63
C MET A 289 -8.30 9.09 12.90
N ALA A 290 -8.77 8.97 14.14
CA ALA A 290 -9.88 8.10 14.50
C ALA A 290 -11.18 8.51 13.82
N THR A 291 -11.49 9.82 13.78
CA THR A 291 -12.65 10.33 13.05
C THR A 291 -12.53 10.06 11.56
N ALA A 292 -11.38 10.33 10.94
CA ALA A 292 -11.14 10.02 9.53
C ALA A 292 -11.21 8.50 9.26
N ALA A 293 -10.68 7.67 10.15
CA ALA A 293 -10.75 6.21 10.08
C ALA A 293 -12.21 5.73 10.18
N ARG A 294 -12.98 6.22 11.16
CA ARG A 294 -14.41 5.91 11.33
C ARG A 294 -15.23 6.38 10.14
N VAL A 295 -14.92 7.53 9.54
CA VAL A 295 -15.56 7.99 8.30
C VAL A 295 -15.22 7.03 7.16
N ARG A 296 -13.96 6.63 6.98
CA ARG A 296 -13.56 5.66 5.95
C ARG A 296 -14.20 4.28 6.17
N VAL A 297 -14.34 3.84 7.42
CA VAL A 297 -15.04 2.61 7.81
C VAL A 297 -16.57 2.74 7.64
N GLY A 298 -17.12 3.92 7.92
CA GLY A 298 -18.54 4.23 7.79
C GLY A 298 -18.99 4.44 6.33
N MET A 299 -18.14 4.99 5.47
CA MET A 299 -18.32 5.01 4.02
C MET A 299 -18.28 3.61 3.41
N THR A 300 -17.54 2.68 4.03
CA THR A 300 -17.66 1.24 3.72
C THR A 300 -18.89 0.57 4.35
N GLY A 301 -19.55 1.20 5.33
CA GLY A 301 -20.75 0.70 6.04
C GLY A 301 -22.10 1.22 5.53
N HIS A 302 -22.17 2.43 4.96
CA HIS A 302 -23.39 3.01 4.38
C HIS A 302 -23.74 2.48 2.99
N ALA A 303 -22.87 1.69 2.36
CA ALA A 303 -23.22 0.92 1.16
C ALA A 303 -24.02 -0.36 1.48
N ALA A 304 -24.41 -0.58 2.75
CA ALA A 304 -25.09 -1.79 3.23
C ALA A 304 -26.55 -1.58 3.67
N THR A 305 -27.15 -0.39 3.43
CA THR A 305 -28.57 -0.13 3.72
C THR A 305 -29.19 0.72 2.62
N THR A 306 -29.43 0.12 1.46
CA THR A 306 -30.56 0.43 0.57
C THR A 306 -30.71 -0.67 -0.47
#